data_AF-A0A2E2VQE6-F1
#
_entry.id   AF-A0A2E2VQE6-F1
#
_cell.length_a   1.000
_cell.length_b   1.000
_cell.length_c   1.000
_cell.angle_alpha   90.00
_cell.angle_beta   90.00
_cell.angle_gamma   90.00
#
_symmetry.space_group_name_H-M   'P 1'
#
loop_
_entity.id
_entity.type
_entity.pdbx_description
1 polymer ?
#
loop_
_entity_poly.entity_id
_entity_poly.type
_entity_poly.pdbx_seq_one_letter_code
_entity_poly.pdbx_strand_id
1 'polypeptide(L)'
;MEESIGFLLAWLLVELIFWGCMYFTGFALVPLFSFGKLKPDGLSRLESGRVAKRQSGFKVFDREGIKYLGAWGVCAVGLVFWIAVLVAVIVL
;
A
#
# COMPACT_ATOMS: atom_id res chain seq x y z
N MET A 1 -3.79 3.68 34.12
CA MET A 1 -2.83 2.75 33.48
C MET A 1 -3.56 1.82 32.50
N GLU A 2 -4.65 1.18 32.92
CA GLU A 2 -5.51 0.34 32.05
C GLU A 2 -6.16 1.14 30.90
N GLU A 3 -6.65 2.36 31.17
CA GLU A 3 -7.23 3.24 30.14
C GLU A 3 -6.22 3.63 29.04
N SER A 4 -4.95 3.82 29.41
CA SER A 4 -3.88 4.17 28.47
C SER A 4 -3.50 2.99 27.56
N ILE A 5 -3.59 1.75 28.07
CA ILE A 5 -3.33 0.52 27.30
C ILE A 5 -4.48 0.28 26.31
N GLY A 6 -5.73 0.47 26.75
CA GLY A 6 -6.90 0.38 25.87
C GLY A 6 -6.86 1.37 24.71
N PHE A 7 -6.50 2.63 25.00
CA PHE A 7 -6.30 3.65 23.96
C PHE A 7 -5.19 3.28 22.97
N LEU A 8 -4.05 2.78 23.46
CA LEU A 8 -2.91 2.42 22.62
C LEU A 8 -3.22 1.23 21.69
N LEU A 9 -3.97 0.24 22.18
CA LEU A 9 -4.44 -0.89 21.37
C LEU A 9 -5.46 -0.45 20.32
N ALA A 10 -6.42 0.41 20.69
CA ALA A 10 -7.39 0.96 19.75
C ALA A 10 -6.68 1.77 18.65
N TRP A 11 -5.71 2.60 19.03
CA TRP A 11 -4.88 3.35 18.09
C TRP A 11 -4.14 2.44 17.11
N LEU A 12 -3.45 1.41 17.61
CA LEU A 12 -2.74 0.43 16.78
C LEU A 12 -3.68 -0.29 15.81
N LEU A 13 -4.90 -0.64 16.24
CA LEU A 13 -5.89 -1.29 15.39
C LEU A 13 -6.34 -0.35 14.27
N VAL A 14 -6.65 0.91 14.59
CA VAL A 14 -7.01 1.93 13.60
C VAL A 14 -5.88 2.13 12.60
N GLU A 15 -4.65 2.22 13.08
CA GLU A 15 -3.47 2.37 12.24
C GLU A 15 -3.28 1.16 11.31
N LEU A 16 -3.45 -0.06 11.83
CA LEU A 16 -3.37 -1.29 11.04
C LEU A 16 -4.44 -1.34 9.94
N ILE A 17 -5.69 -1.01 10.27
CA ILE A 17 -6.80 -0.95 9.31
C ILE A 17 -6.50 0.12 8.24
N PHE A 18 -6.05 1.29 8.66
CA PHE A 18 -5.70 2.39 7.76
C PHE A 18 -4.63 1.98 6.75
N TRP A 19 -3.51 1.41 7.23
CA TRP A 19 -2.46 0.89 6.36
C TRP A 19 -2.96 -0.22 5.43
N GLY A 20 -3.85 -1.10 5.92
CA GLY A 20 -4.48 -2.14 5.12
C GLY A 20 -5.32 -1.58 3.95
N CYS A 21 -6.17 -0.59 4.23
CA CYS A 21 -7.00 0.08 3.22
C CYS A 21 -6.14 0.81 2.17
N MET A 22 -5.10 1.51 2.61
CA MET A 22 -4.16 2.20 1.73
C MET A 22 -3.40 1.23 0.83
N TYR A 23 -2.90 0.14 1.39
CA TYR A 23 -2.19 -0.87 0.62
C TYR A 23 -3.13 -1.53 -0.40
N PHE A 24 -4.35 -1.90 0.00
CA PHE A 24 -5.32 -2.58 -0.88
C PHE A 24 -5.72 -1.71 -2.07
N THR A 25 -6.08 -0.45 -1.81
CA THR A 25 -6.44 0.50 -2.87
C THR A 25 -5.23 0.82 -3.76
N GLY A 26 -4.06 1.07 -3.18
CA GLY A 26 -2.83 1.24 -3.91
C GLY A 26 -2.47 0.04 -4.79
N PHE A 27 -2.68 -1.18 -4.30
CA PHE A 27 -2.38 -2.41 -5.03
C PHE A 27 -3.20 -2.51 -6.33
N ALA A 28 -4.47 -2.12 -6.29
CA ALA A 28 -5.32 -2.06 -7.47
C ALA A 28 -4.96 -0.90 -8.41
N LEU A 29 -4.57 0.24 -7.86
CA LEU A 29 -4.30 1.46 -8.62
C LEU A 29 -2.91 1.50 -9.28
N VAL A 30 -1.88 0.88 -8.69
CA VAL A 30 -0.53 0.83 -9.25
C VAL A 30 -0.48 0.27 -10.69
N PRO A 31 -1.11 -0.87 -11.02
CA PRO A 31 -1.15 -1.33 -12.41
C PRO A 31 -1.99 -0.41 -13.30
N LEU A 32 -3.05 0.23 -12.78
CA LEU A 32 -3.88 1.16 -13.56
C LEU A 32 -3.13 2.45 -13.91
N PHE A 33 -2.50 3.10 -12.93
CA PHE A 33 -1.75 4.35 -13.10
C PHE A 33 -0.52 4.18 -13.99
N SER A 34 0.13 3.02 -13.93
CA SER A 34 1.34 2.74 -14.69
C SER A 34 1.08 2.09 -16.07
N PHE A 35 -0.17 1.93 -16.49
CA PHE A 35 -0.55 1.17 -17.70
C PHE A 35 0.05 -0.24 -17.72
N GLY A 36 0.09 -0.90 -16.56
CA GLY A 36 0.66 -2.23 -16.37
C GLY A 36 2.20 -2.28 -16.36
N LYS A 37 2.90 -1.15 -16.48
CA LYS A 37 4.38 -1.10 -16.45
C LYS A 37 4.95 -1.33 -15.04
N LEU A 38 4.18 -1.02 -14.01
CA LEU A 38 4.54 -1.25 -12.61
C LEU A 38 3.56 -2.25 -11.98
N LYS A 39 4.11 -3.29 -11.35
CA LYS A 39 3.34 -4.23 -10.52
C LYS A 39 3.57 -3.93 -9.03
N PRO A 40 2.58 -4.09 -8.15
CA PRO A 40 2.81 -3.99 -6.71
C PRO A 40 3.64 -5.20 -6.20
N ASP A 41 4.48 -4.99 -5.19
CA ASP A 41 5.36 -6.03 -4.61
C ASP A 41 4.62 -7.33 -4.21
N GLY A 42 3.34 -7.23 -3.81
CA GLY A 42 2.50 -8.38 -3.47
C GLY A 42 2.28 -9.37 -4.63
N LEU A 43 2.34 -8.92 -5.89
CA LEU A 43 2.22 -9.78 -7.06
C LEU A 43 3.50 -10.59 -7.32
N SER A 44 4.67 -10.08 -6.91
CA SER A 44 5.96 -10.78 -7.09
C SER A 44 6.05 -12.10 -6.30
N ARG A 45 5.28 -12.20 -5.20
CA ARG A 45 5.13 -13.42 -4.38
C ARG A 45 4.31 -14.50 -5.08
N LEU A 46 3.29 -14.12 -5.86
CA LEU A 46 2.36 -15.05 -6.51
C LEU A 46 3.00 -15.70 -7.74
N GLU A 47 3.78 -14.94 -8.52
CA GLU A 47 4.38 -15.47 -9.77
C GLU A 47 5.65 -16.31 -9.54
N SER A 48 6.45 -16.03 -8.51
CA SER A 48 7.79 -16.64 -8.40
C SER A 48 7.93 -17.82 -7.43
N GLY A 49 6.89 -18.19 -6.67
CA GLY A 49 6.88 -19.35 -5.75
C GLY A 49 7.93 -19.35 -4.62
N ARG A 50 8.88 -18.40 -4.66
CA ARG A 50 9.90 -18.15 -3.64
C ARG A 50 9.46 -16.95 -2.83
N VAL A 51 9.45 -17.10 -1.51
CA VAL A 51 9.19 -16.01 -0.57
C VAL A 51 10.30 -14.97 -0.70
N ALA A 52 10.13 -14.02 -1.62
CA ALA A 52 11.05 -12.91 -1.76
C ALA A 52 11.03 -12.11 -0.45
N LYS A 53 12.22 -11.78 0.04
CA LYS A 53 12.43 -10.96 1.24
C LYS A 53 11.64 -9.67 1.06
N ARG A 54 10.61 -9.46 1.89
CA ARG A 54 9.70 -8.29 1.82
C ARG A 54 10.56 -7.03 1.78
N GLN A 55 10.69 -6.39 0.62
CA GLN A 55 11.54 -5.22 0.52
C GLN A 55 10.73 -4.01 1.00
N SER A 56 10.91 -3.69 2.28
CA SER A 56 10.33 -2.51 2.91
C SER A 56 10.97 -1.25 2.34
N GLY A 57 10.15 -0.29 1.91
CA GLY A 57 10.59 1.03 1.49
C GLY A 57 9.91 1.54 0.22
N PHE A 58 10.19 2.81 -0.10
CA PHE A 58 9.69 3.55 -1.26
C PHE A 58 10.53 3.28 -2.52
N LYS A 59 10.96 2.03 -2.70
CA LYS A 59 11.88 1.68 -3.78
C LYS A 59 11.12 0.95 -4.88
N VAL A 60 11.48 1.29 -6.12
CA VAL A 60 11.09 0.55 -7.32
C VAL A 60 12.20 -0.46 -7.59
N PHE A 61 11.82 -1.70 -7.84
CA PHE A 61 12.76 -2.80 -8.08
C PHE A 61 12.49 -3.41 -9.44
N ASP A 62 13.55 -3.72 -10.18
CA ASP A 62 13.42 -4.42 -11.45
C ASP A 62 13.64 -5.91 -11.23
N ARG A 63 12.72 -6.74 -11.72
CA ARG A 63 12.85 -8.19 -11.68
C ARG A 63 12.31 -8.76 -12.98
N GLU A 64 13.18 -9.43 -13.73
CA GLU A 64 12.85 -10.07 -15.01
C GLU A 64 12.27 -9.08 -16.05
N GLY A 65 12.71 -7.82 -16.00
CA GLY A 65 12.25 -6.76 -16.90
C GLY A 65 10.90 -6.14 -16.50
N ILE A 66 10.31 -6.60 -15.39
CA ILE A 66 9.10 -6.02 -14.79
C ILE A 66 9.50 -5.18 -13.59
N LYS A 67 9.00 -3.94 -13.54
CA LYS A 67 9.25 -3.04 -12.41
C LYS A 67 8.19 -3.26 -11.34
N TYR A 68 8.64 -3.46 -10.11
CA TYR A 68 7.80 -3.66 -8.94
C TYR A 68 7.89 -2.45 -8.01
N LEU A 69 6.74 -2.02 -7.48
CA LEU A 69 6.66 -0.96 -6.48
C LEU A 69 6.58 -1.57 -5.07
N GLY A 70 7.53 -1.19 -4.21
CA GLY A 70 7.54 -1.63 -2.80
C GLY A 70 6.29 -1.22 -2.03
N ALA A 71 6.00 -1.92 -0.93
CA ALA A 71 4.74 -1.77 -0.19
C ALA A 71 4.43 -0.33 0.27
N TRP A 72 5.46 0.46 0.62
CA TRP A 72 5.27 1.86 1.01
C TRP A 72 4.88 2.74 -0.18
N GLY A 73 5.46 2.48 -1.36
CA GLY A 73 5.06 3.16 -2.59
C GLY A 73 3.62 2.81 -2.98
N VAL A 74 3.22 1.56 -2.81
CA VAL A 74 1.83 1.11 -3.01
C VAL A 74 0.89 1.85 -2.05
N CYS A 75 1.19 1.88 -0.74
CA CYS A 75 0.39 2.61 0.23
C CYS A 75 0.30 4.11 -0.07
N ALA A 76 1.37 4.74 -0.56
CA ALA A 76 1.34 6.15 -0.93
C ALA A 76 0.43 6.43 -2.13
N VAL A 77 0.39 5.55 -3.13
CA VAL A 77 -0.58 5.64 -4.23
C VAL A 77 -2.01 5.56 -3.70
N GLY A 78 -2.29 4.62 -2.78
CA GLY A 78 -3.59 4.53 -2.10
C GLY A 78 -3.92 5.79 -1.30
N LEU A 79 -2.95 6.34 -0.56
CA LEU A 79 -3.11 7.57 0.23
C LEU A 79 -3.47 8.76 -0.64
N VAL A 80 -2.76 8.96 -1.75
CA VAL A 80 -3.06 10.04 -2.70
C VAL A 80 -4.47 9.90 -3.26
N PHE A 81 -4.91 8.68 -3.58
CA PHE A 81 -6.28 8.43 -4.02
C PHE A 81 -7.31 8.81 -2.95
N TRP A 82 -7.14 8.37 -1.71
CA TRP A 82 -8.08 8.71 -0.63
C TRP A 82 -8.10 10.20 -0.28
N ILE A 83 -6.95 10.87 -0.33
CA ILE A 83 -6.89 12.33 -0.20
C ILE A 83 -7.69 13.00 -1.33
N ALA A 84 -7.52 12.56 -2.58
CA ALA A 84 -8.26 13.10 -3.71
C ALA A 84 -9.78 12.86 -3.58
N VAL A 85 -10.19 11.67 -3.12
CA VAL A 85 -11.60 11.35 -2.83
C VAL A 85 -12.16 12.26 -1.74
N LEU A 86 -11.44 12.46 -0.63
CA LEU A 86 -11.86 13.35 0.45
C LEU A 86 -12.00 14.79 -0.03
N VAL A 87 -11.03 15.29 -0.80
CA VAL A 87 -11.10 16.63 -1.39
C VAL A 87 -12.31 16.74 -2.31
N ALA A 88 -12.56 15.76 -3.17
CA ALA A 88 -13.74 15.75 -4.04
C ALA A 88 -15.05 15.78 -3.23
N VAL A 89 -15.15 14.97 -2.18
CA VAL A 89 -16.35 14.93 -1.30
C VAL A 89 -16.58 16.23 -0.53
N ILE A 90 -15.54 16.96 -0.16
CA ILE A 90 -15.66 18.25 0.54
C ILE A 90 -16.04 19.38 -0.43
N VAL A 91 -15.56 19.31 -1.67
CA VAL A 91 -15.76 20.36 -2.68
C VAL A 91 -17.10 20.22 -3.43
N LEU A 92 -17.61 18.98 -3.57
CA LEU A 92 -18.95 18.66 -4.09
C LEU A 92 -20.04 18.92 -3.04
#